data_AF-A0A2T1E5D7-F1
#
_entry.id   AF-A0A2T1E5D7-F1
#
_cell.length_a   1.000
_cell.length_b   1.000
_cell.length_c   1.000
_cell.angle_alpha   90.00
_cell.angle_beta   90.00
_cell.angle_gamma   90.00
#
_symmetry.space_group_name_H-M   'P 1'
#
loop_
_entity.id
_entity.type
_entity.pdbx_description
1 polymer ?
#
loop_
_entity_poly.entity_id
_entity_poly.type
_entity_poly.pdbx_seq_one_letter_code
_entity_poly.pdbx_strand_id
1 'polypeptide(L)' 'MYQDEQEDNTIYKVVVNHEEQYSIWLADKKNPLGWKDVGKSGLKHECLEYVREVWTDMRPLSLRKKMEDSTR' A
#
# COMPACT_ATOMS: atom_id res chain seq x y z
N MET A 1 -1.95 -24.19 -14.28
CA MET A 1 -2.45 -23.02 -13.52
C MET A 1 -2.01 -23.18 -12.07
N TYR A 2 -0.73 -22.97 -11.76
CA TYR A 2 -0.24 -22.88 -10.38
C TYR A 2 0.98 -21.94 -10.44
N GLN A 3 0.76 -20.65 -10.18
CA GLN A 3 1.85 -19.70 -10.07
C GLN A 3 2.26 -19.61 -8.60
N ASP A 4 3.47 -20.11 -8.35
CA ASP A 4 4.36 -19.82 -7.22
C ASP A 4 3.78 -19.89 -5.81
N GLU A 5 3.81 -21.10 -5.24
CA GLU A 5 3.94 -21.33 -3.78
C GLU A 5 5.40 -21.30 -3.33
N GLN A 6 6.27 -20.53 -4.01
CA GLN A 6 7.59 -20.30 -3.46
C GLN A 6 7.42 -19.39 -2.25
N GLU A 7 7.76 -19.91 -1.06
CA GLU A 7 7.87 -19.12 0.17
C GLU A 7 8.88 -17.99 -0.07
N ASP A 8 8.36 -16.88 -0.57
CA ASP A 8 9.11 -15.67 -0.83
C ASP A 8 9.45 -15.07 0.55
N ASN A 9 10.59 -15.52 1.09
CA ASN A 9 11.20 -15.02 2.33
C ASN A 9 11.74 -13.59 2.19
N THR A 10 11.43 -12.93 1.07
CA THR A 10 11.78 -11.55 0.81
C THR A 10 11.01 -10.65 1.75
N ILE A 11 11.74 -9.72 2.38
CA ILE A 11 11.14 -8.71 3.23
C ILE A 11 10.62 -7.56 2.36
N TYR A 12 9.34 -7.28 2.52
CA TYR A 12 8.66 -6.15 1.93
C TYR A 12 8.38 -5.10 3.00
N LYS A 13 8.10 -3.90 2.55
CA LYS A 13 7.61 -2.79 3.35
C LYS A 13 6.40 -2.19 2.67
N VAL A 14 5.47 -1.71 3.48
CA VAL A 14 4.28 -1.04 3.00
C VAL A 14 4.64 0.41 2.72
N VAL A 15 4.21 0.89 1.56
CA VAL A 15 4.40 2.26 1.11
C VAL A 15 3.08 2.89 0.72
N VAL A 16 2.98 4.21 0.90
CA VAL A 16 1.81 5.01 0.53
C VAL A 16 2.23 6.18 -0.35
N ASN A 17 1.41 6.50 -1.35
CA ASN A 17 1.63 7.67 -2.20
C ASN A 17 0.80 8.88 -1.73
N HIS A 18 0.89 9.99 -2.47
CA HIS A 18 0.14 11.21 -2.16
C HIS A 18 -1.38 11.10 -2.36
N GLU A 19 -1.88 10.05 -3.02
CA GLU A 19 -3.31 9.78 -3.20
C GLU A 19 -3.88 8.81 -2.16
N GLU A 20 -3.12 8.49 -1.11
CA GLU A 20 -3.47 7.49 -0.08
C GLU A 20 -3.62 6.07 -0.65
N GLN A 21 -2.94 5.77 -1.76
CA GLN A 21 -2.89 4.41 -2.31
C GLN A 21 -1.77 3.64 -1.63
N TYR A 22 -2.09 2.46 -1.13
CA TYR A 22 -1.16 1.57 -0.45
C TYR A 22 -0.61 0.52 -1.41
N SER A 23 0.67 0.23 -1.27
CA SER A 23 1.35 -0.84 -2.02
C SER A 23 2.45 -1.46 -1.17
N ILE A 24 3.01 -2.57 -1.64
CA ILE A 24 4.19 -3.21 -1.04
C ILE A 24 5.41 -2.97 -1.94
N TRP A 25 6.55 -2.72 -1.31
CA TRP A 25 7.83 -2.52 -1.97
C TRP A 25 8.91 -3.35 -1.30
N LEU A 26 10.00 -3.66 -2.01
CA LEU A 26 11.12 -4.38 -1.42
C LEU A 26 11.75 -3.54 -0.30
N ALA A 27 11.94 -4.14 0.89
CA ALA A 27 12.45 -3.41 2.04
C ALA A 27 13.88 -2.89 1.84
N ASP A 28 14.68 -3.67 1.11
CA ASP A 28 16.07 -3.34 0.76
C ASP A 28 16.18 -2.24 -0.34
N LYS A 29 15.10 -1.96 -1.07
CA LYS A 29 15.11 -0.94 -2.12
C LYS A 29 14.66 0.41 -1.59
N LYS A 30 15.30 1.47 -2.11
CA LYS A 30 14.84 2.85 -1.94
C LYS A 30 13.45 3.01 -2.56
N ASN A 31 12.62 3.85 -1.93
CA ASN A 31 11.29 4.14 -2.42
C ASN A 31 11.33 4.92 -3.73
N PRO A 32 10.41 4.64 -4.67
CA PRO A 32 10.19 5.50 -5.81
C PRO A 32 9.79 6.92 -5.36
N LEU A 33 10.01 7.90 -6.23
CA LEU A 33 9.62 9.29 -5.97
C LEU A 33 8.10 9.38 -5.70
N GLY A 34 7.72 10.10 -4.65
CA GLY A 34 6.30 10.28 -4.27
C GLY A 34 5.71 9.18 -3.38
N TRP A 35 6.47 8.12 -3.10
CA TRP A 35 6.10 7.06 -2.16
C TRP A 35 6.82 7.23 -0.83
N LYS A 36 6.13 6.92 0.27
CA LYS A 36 6.63 7.03 1.64
C LYS A 36 6.40 5.73 2.39
N ASP A 37 7.32 5.36 3.27
CA ASP A 37 7.15 4.20 4.14
C ASP A 37 6.07 4.49 5.19
N VAL A 38 5.19 3.52 5.45
CA VAL A 38 4.16 3.64 6.51
C VAL A 38 4.58 3.00 7.84
N GLY A 39 5.79 2.45 7.91
CA GLY A 39 6.35 1.83 9.12
C GLY A 39 6.03 0.34 9.31
N LYS A 40 5.26 -0.28 8.40
CA LYS A 40 5.06 -1.75 8.36
C LYS A 40 6.04 -2.39 7.39
N SER A 41 6.77 -3.41 7.85
CA SER A 41 7.61 -4.29 7.03
C SER A 41 7.52 -5.72 7.52
N GLY A 42 7.72 -6.69 6.64
CA GLY A 42 7.62 -8.11 6.94
C GLY A 42 7.51 -8.93 5.67
N LEU A 43 6.99 -10.15 5.78
CA LEU A 43 6.75 -10.99 4.61
C LEU A 43 5.63 -10.39 3.73
N LYS A 44 5.56 -10.87 2.49
CA LYS A 44 4.56 -10.43 1.52
C LYS A 44 3.13 -10.51 2.07
N HIS A 45 2.78 -11.63 2.71
CA HIS A 45 1.44 -11.84 3.25
C HIS A 45 1.12 -10.86 4.40
N GLU A 46 2.05 -10.68 5.35
CA GLU A 46 1.85 -9.75 6.48
C GLU A 46 1.68 -8.30 6.01
N CYS A 47 2.43 -7.89 4.99
CA CYS A 47 2.31 -6.56 4.40
C CYS A 47 0.97 -6.40 3.67
N LEU A 48 0.52 -7.42 2.93
CA LEU A 48 -0.78 -7.40 2.24
C LEU A 48 -1.96 -7.41 3.20
N GLU A 49 -1.88 -8.15 4.31
CA GLU A 49 -2.91 -8.11 5.36
C GLU A 49 -3.01 -6.73 5.97
N TYR A 50 -1.89 -6.12 6.34
CA TYR A 50 -1.89 -4.74 6.84
C TYR A 50 -2.52 -3.77 5.82
N VAL A 51 -2.16 -3.88 4.54
CA VAL A 51 -2.76 -3.05 3.48
C VAL A 51 -4.27 -3.24 3.42
N ARG A 52 -4.79 -4.46 3.53
CA ARG A 52 -6.24 -4.74 3.57
C ARG A 52 -6.91 -4.14 4.80
N GLU A 53 -6.26 -4.15 5.95
CA GLU A 53 -6.78 -3.58 7.19
C GLU A 53 -6.84 -2.05 7.15
N VAL A 54 -5.82 -1.39 6.60
CA VAL A 54 -5.75 0.08 6.59
C VAL A 54 -6.42 0.71 5.38
N TRP A 55 -6.40 0.04 4.21
CA TRP A 55 -6.99 0.55 2.97
C TRP A 55 -8.48 0.18 2.88
N THR A 56 -9.25 0.64 3.87
CA THR A 56 -10.69 0.39 3.99
C THR A 56 -11.53 1.16 2.99
N ASP A 57 -11.04 2.33 2.53
CA ASP A 57 -11.67 3.17 1.54
C ASP A 57 -10.79 3.27 0.30
N MET A 58 -11.14 2.50 -0.74
CA MET A 58 -10.41 2.48 -2.00
C MET A 58 -10.71 3.70 -2.90
N ARG A 59 -11.52 4.66 -2.43
CA ARG A 59 -11.78 5.89 -3.19
C ARG A 59 -10.53 6.77 -3.18
N PRO A 60 -10.06 7.25 -4.34
CA PRO A 60 -8.94 8.19 -4.39
C PRO A 60 -9.23 9.43 -3.54
N LEU A 61 -8.23 9.93 -2.80
CA LEU A 61 -8.36 11.14 -1.99
C LEU A 61 -8.95 12.32 -2.79
N SER A 62 -8.58 12.44 -4.07
CA SER A 62 -9.09 13.44 -5.01
C SER A 62 -10.61 13.37 -5.22
N LEU A 63 -11.19 12.17 -5.21
CA LEU A 63 -12.64 11.97 -5.31
C LEU A 63 -13.34 12.31 -4.00
N ARG A 64 -12.73 11.94 -2.85
CA ARG A 64 -13.25 12.26 -1.52
C ARG A 64 -13.34 13.78 -1.32
N LYS A 65 -12.28 14.51 -1.67
CA LYS A 65 -12.26 15.98 -1.60
C LYS A 65 -13.33 16.63 -2.48
N LYS A 66 -13.56 16.12 -3.69
CA LYS A 66 -14.61 16.65 -4.58
C LYS A 66 -16.03 16.43 -4.02
N MET A 67 -16.29 15.29 -3.39
CA MET A 67 -17.58 15.00 -2.76
C MET A 67 -17.82 15.85 -1.50
N GLU A 68 -16.78 16.09 -0.71
CA GLU A 68 -16.84 16.96 0.48
C GLU A 68 -17.10 18.42 0.08
N ASP A 69 -16.46 18.89 -1.00
CA ASP A 69 -16.65 20.23 -1.55
C ASP A 69 -18.04 20.44 -2.19
N SER A 70 -18.60 19.40 -2.83
CA SER A 70 -19.92 19.47 -3.48
C SER A 70 -21.11 19.42 -2.51
N THR A 71 -20.85 19.24 -1.21
CA THR A 71 -21.88 19.20 -0.17
C THR A 71 -21.95 20.52 0.61
N ARG A 72 -21.14 21.52 0.25
CA ARG A 72 -21.10 22.83 0.91
C ARG A 72 -21.94 23.89 0.19
#